data_AF-A0A3D1ICV1-F1
#
_entry.id   AF-A0A3D1ICV1-F1
#
_cell.length_a   1.000
_cell.length_b   1.000
_cell.length_c   1.000
_cell.angle_alpha   90.00
_cell.angle_beta   90.00
_cell.angle_gamma   90.00
#
_symmetry.space_group_name_H-M   'P 1'
#
loop_
_entity.id
_entity.type
_entity.pdbx_description
1 polymer ?
#
loop_
_entity_poly.entity_id
_entity_poly.type
_entity_poly.pdbx_seq_one_letter_code
_entity_poly.pdbx_strand_id
1 'polypeptide(L)'
;AAIPKGWQIADWHYAARPEPEPFRKSLQVWKAEGYEPIASTWYSPDNVRSFTLAAIQEGCGALQTTWAGYTSTEKAMREQWPQAAAYVLSADYAWSGRKERIAELDYVAGDLLRRLYGDRPGRVVPRRGWFALWKPLGKETKAAGSRVALNEPLALTTVVAEGGKRLPAGARLRWEARGGTLVVALDSAARSQDGEPVGRLTVVTDRGEKSLDLRYGAQVRSVADRGDLAEAERSADGLCLVRVQLGDGVRVREVVLAASNRYSGLRLHGATVY
;
A
#
# COMPACT_ATOMS: atom_id res chain seq x y z
N ALA A 1 -35.02 -18.71 -24.76
CA ALA A 1 -33.68 -18.28 -24.29
C ALA A 1 -32.96 -19.50 -23.72
N ALA A 2 -31.62 -19.57 -23.83
CA ALA A 2 -30.83 -20.72 -23.38
C ALA A 2 -30.64 -20.80 -21.85
N ILE A 3 -30.91 -19.71 -21.11
CA ILE A 3 -30.80 -19.63 -19.66
C ILE A 3 -32.22 -19.72 -19.07
N PRO A 4 -32.50 -20.63 -18.11
CA PRO A 4 -33.80 -20.71 -17.46
C PRO A 4 -34.11 -19.42 -16.66
N LYS A 5 -35.39 -19.02 -16.64
CA LYS A 5 -35.84 -17.84 -15.85
C LYS A 5 -35.68 -18.10 -14.34
N GLY A 6 -35.54 -17.02 -13.58
CA GLY A 6 -35.35 -17.08 -12.12
C GLY A 6 -33.92 -17.39 -11.67
N TRP A 7 -32.97 -17.56 -12.59
CA TRP A 7 -31.55 -17.65 -12.25
C TRP A 7 -30.98 -16.27 -11.93
N GLN A 8 -30.00 -16.26 -11.02
CA GLN A 8 -29.22 -15.08 -10.71
C GLN A 8 -28.10 -14.88 -11.75
N ILE A 9 -27.87 -13.64 -12.15
CA ILE A 9 -26.85 -13.28 -13.15
C ILE A 9 -25.76 -12.47 -12.47
N ALA A 10 -24.55 -13.02 -12.39
CA ALA A 10 -23.37 -12.27 -11.98
C ALA A 10 -22.97 -11.32 -13.13
N ASP A 11 -23.44 -10.07 -13.08
CA ASP A 11 -23.13 -9.05 -14.07
C ASP A 11 -21.77 -8.45 -13.76
N TRP A 12 -20.77 -8.74 -14.58
CA TRP A 12 -19.37 -8.45 -14.28
C TRP A 12 -18.73 -7.51 -15.30
N HIS A 13 -17.93 -6.56 -14.79
CA HIS A 13 -17.31 -5.49 -15.59
C HIS A 13 -15.89 -5.17 -15.12
N TYR A 14 -14.92 -5.14 -16.05
CA TYR A 14 -13.57 -4.62 -15.79
C TYR A 14 -13.51 -3.09 -15.64
N ALA A 15 -14.47 -2.37 -16.22
CA ALA A 15 -14.36 -0.93 -16.40
C ALA A 15 -14.37 -0.19 -15.05
N ALA A 16 -13.36 0.63 -14.78
CA ALA A 16 -13.35 1.54 -13.63
C ALA A 16 -14.02 2.87 -14.01
N ARG A 17 -15.32 2.99 -13.76
CA ARG A 17 -16.06 4.23 -14.01
C ARG A 17 -16.43 4.87 -12.67
N PRO A 18 -16.24 6.18 -12.46
CA PRO A 18 -16.55 6.82 -11.19
C PRO A 18 -18.05 6.96 -10.95
N GLU A 19 -18.86 6.97 -12.02
CA GLU A 19 -20.31 7.17 -11.95
C GLU A 19 -21.06 5.83 -11.99
N PRO A 20 -22.13 5.65 -11.17
CA PRO A 20 -22.89 4.39 -11.09
C PRO A 20 -23.80 4.15 -12.31
N GLU A 21 -24.22 5.21 -13.01
CA GLU A 21 -25.26 5.15 -14.05
C GLU A 21 -24.98 4.13 -15.18
N PRO A 22 -23.76 3.99 -15.72
CA PRO A 22 -23.47 2.97 -16.73
C PRO A 22 -23.69 1.54 -16.22
N PHE A 23 -23.33 1.25 -14.97
CA PHE A 23 -23.55 -0.07 -14.37
C PHE A 23 -25.01 -0.31 -14.05
N ARG A 24 -25.71 0.73 -13.59
CA ARG A 24 -27.15 0.71 -13.35
C ARG A 24 -27.92 0.26 -14.60
N LYS A 25 -27.59 0.85 -15.75
CA LYS A 25 -28.18 0.46 -17.04
C LYS A 25 -27.92 -1.02 -17.39
N SER A 26 -26.73 -1.54 -17.07
CA SER A 26 -26.40 -2.96 -17.28
C SER A 26 -27.28 -3.88 -16.42
N LEU A 27 -27.41 -3.58 -15.12
CA LEU A 27 -28.28 -4.33 -14.20
C LEU A 27 -29.74 -4.31 -14.66
N GLN A 28 -30.21 -3.18 -15.18
CA GLN A 28 -31.58 -3.04 -15.67
C GLN A 28 -31.90 -3.91 -16.89
N VAL A 29 -30.91 -4.18 -17.76
CA VAL A 29 -31.10 -5.11 -18.89
C VAL A 29 -31.44 -6.49 -18.36
N TRP A 30 -30.70 -7.00 -17.36
CA TRP A 30 -30.97 -8.31 -16.78
C TRP A 30 -32.33 -8.40 -16.08
N LYS A 31 -32.71 -7.34 -15.36
CA LYS A 31 -34.03 -7.25 -14.73
C LYS A 31 -35.18 -7.22 -15.74
N ALA A 32 -35.03 -6.45 -16.82
CA ALA A 32 -36.03 -6.38 -17.89
C ALA A 32 -36.24 -7.75 -18.55
N GLU A 33 -35.17 -8.55 -18.60
CA GLU A 33 -35.20 -9.94 -19.04
C GLU A 33 -35.70 -10.92 -17.97
N GLY A 34 -36.16 -10.46 -16.79
CA GLY A 34 -36.72 -11.32 -15.74
C GLY A 34 -35.68 -12.14 -14.97
N TYR A 35 -34.44 -11.65 -14.88
CA TYR A 35 -33.40 -12.22 -14.04
C TYR A 35 -33.11 -11.34 -12.82
N GLU A 36 -32.48 -11.93 -11.81
CA GLU A 36 -31.99 -11.21 -10.63
C GLU A 36 -30.47 -10.98 -10.78
N PRO A 37 -30.01 -9.77 -11.12
CA PRO A 37 -28.58 -9.53 -11.29
C PRO A 37 -27.87 -9.39 -9.93
N ILE A 38 -26.59 -9.73 -9.92
CA ILE A 38 -25.65 -9.47 -8.83
C ILE A 38 -24.51 -8.63 -9.41
N ALA A 39 -24.32 -7.42 -8.88
CA ALA A 39 -23.25 -6.54 -9.31
C ALA A 39 -21.90 -7.14 -8.95
N SER A 40 -21.17 -7.63 -9.94
CA SER A 40 -19.93 -8.37 -9.75
C SER A 40 -18.73 -7.48 -10.07
N THR A 41 -18.16 -6.86 -9.05
CA THR A 41 -17.11 -5.84 -9.18
C THR A 41 -15.75 -6.45 -9.51
N TRP A 42 -14.96 -5.74 -10.30
CA TRP A 42 -13.53 -5.93 -10.41
C TRP A 42 -12.79 -5.30 -9.22
N TYR A 43 -11.45 -5.36 -9.17
CA TYR A 43 -10.70 -4.83 -8.02
C TYR A 43 -10.49 -3.32 -8.04
N SER A 44 -10.69 -2.66 -9.19
CA SER A 44 -10.40 -1.24 -9.33
C SER A 44 -11.30 -0.42 -8.38
N PRO A 45 -10.76 0.46 -7.52
CA PRO A 45 -11.55 1.13 -6.48
C PRO A 45 -12.81 1.85 -6.99
N ASP A 46 -12.72 2.55 -8.13
CA ASP A 46 -13.87 3.23 -8.73
C ASP A 46 -14.92 2.25 -9.26
N ASN A 47 -14.52 1.08 -9.76
CA ASN A 47 -15.45 0.02 -10.15
C ASN A 47 -16.19 -0.52 -8.91
N VAL A 48 -15.45 -0.84 -7.85
CA VAL A 48 -16.03 -1.35 -6.59
C VAL A 48 -17.08 -0.39 -6.06
N ARG A 49 -16.73 0.89 -5.90
CA ARG A 49 -17.66 1.91 -5.41
C ARG A 49 -18.88 2.07 -6.29
N SER A 50 -18.68 2.40 -7.57
CA SER A 50 -19.77 2.81 -8.46
C SER A 50 -20.74 1.67 -8.77
N PHE A 51 -20.24 0.45 -8.94
CA PHE A 51 -21.09 -0.69 -9.23
C PHE A 51 -21.85 -1.15 -7.98
N THR A 52 -21.24 -1.10 -6.80
CA THR A 52 -21.95 -1.33 -5.53
C THR A 52 -23.05 -0.30 -5.31
N LEU A 53 -22.80 0.98 -5.62
CA LEU A 53 -23.84 2.02 -5.57
C LEU A 53 -24.97 1.78 -6.58
N ALA A 54 -24.64 1.33 -7.79
CA ALA A 54 -25.65 0.92 -8.76
C ALA A 54 -26.48 -0.27 -8.24
N ALA A 55 -25.85 -1.24 -7.59
CA ALA A 55 -26.52 -2.38 -6.97
C ALA A 55 -27.52 -1.94 -5.89
N ILE A 56 -27.11 -1.02 -5.03
CA ILE A 56 -27.97 -0.43 -3.98
C ILE A 56 -29.17 0.29 -4.61
N GLN A 57 -28.96 1.10 -5.65
CA GLN A 57 -30.03 1.82 -6.35
C GLN A 57 -31.02 0.87 -7.02
N GLU A 58 -30.53 -0.26 -7.50
CA GLU A 58 -31.33 -1.30 -8.12
C GLU A 58 -31.83 -2.35 -7.10
N GLY A 59 -31.52 -2.23 -5.81
CA GLY A 59 -31.94 -3.20 -4.80
C GLY A 59 -31.48 -4.63 -5.09
N CYS A 60 -30.26 -4.79 -5.60
CA CYS A 60 -29.67 -6.10 -5.87
C CYS A 60 -28.36 -6.32 -5.09
N GLY A 61 -27.90 -7.57 -5.04
CA GLY A 61 -26.67 -7.93 -4.34
C GLY A 61 -25.41 -7.39 -5.03
N ALA A 62 -24.31 -7.37 -4.28
CA ALA A 62 -22.97 -7.10 -4.79
C ALA A 62 -22.03 -8.28 -4.47
N LEU A 63 -21.10 -8.56 -5.37
CA LEU A 63 -20.11 -9.64 -5.29
C LEU A 63 -18.74 -9.10 -5.67
N GLN A 64 -17.76 -9.14 -4.75
CA GLN A 64 -16.38 -8.80 -5.10
C GLN A 64 -15.69 -9.98 -5.79
N THR A 65 -15.29 -9.77 -7.04
CA THR A 65 -14.51 -10.76 -7.80
C THR A 65 -13.02 -10.44 -7.73
N THR A 66 -12.19 -11.47 -7.73
CA THR A 66 -10.73 -11.36 -7.85
C THR A 66 -10.21 -12.46 -8.78
N TRP A 67 -9.15 -12.17 -9.53
CA TRP A 67 -8.37 -13.14 -10.31
C TRP A 67 -6.97 -13.24 -9.70
N ALA A 68 -6.91 -13.60 -8.41
CA ALA A 68 -5.67 -13.70 -7.63
C ALA A 68 -4.95 -15.04 -7.89
N GLY A 69 -4.66 -15.35 -9.16
CA GLY A 69 -3.99 -16.58 -9.58
C GLY A 69 -4.90 -17.82 -9.69
N TYR A 70 -4.33 -18.94 -10.16
CA TYR A 70 -5.05 -20.23 -10.31
C TYR A 70 -5.39 -20.89 -8.95
N THR A 71 -4.73 -20.49 -7.87
CA THR A 71 -4.89 -21.04 -6.53
C THR A 71 -4.95 -19.93 -5.48
N SER A 72 -5.96 -19.97 -4.60
CA SER A 72 -6.13 -19.03 -3.48
C SER A 72 -5.11 -19.27 -2.38
N THR A 73 -3.87 -18.84 -2.60
CA THR A 73 -2.77 -18.94 -1.62
C THR A 73 -2.45 -17.58 -1.00
N GLU A 74 -1.87 -17.58 0.19
CA GLU A 74 -1.35 -16.35 0.82
C GLU A 74 -0.33 -15.64 -0.09
N LYS A 75 0.53 -16.42 -0.77
CA LYS A 75 1.47 -15.87 -1.75
C LYS A 75 0.75 -15.10 -2.86
N ALA A 76 -0.29 -15.70 -3.46
CA ALA A 76 -1.04 -15.05 -4.53
C ALA A 76 -1.79 -13.80 -4.03
N MET A 77 -2.30 -13.82 -2.81
CA MET A 77 -2.87 -12.64 -2.15
C MET A 77 -1.84 -11.52 -1.99
N ARG A 78 -0.61 -11.84 -1.54
CA ARG A 78 0.49 -10.87 -1.39
C ARG A 78 0.95 -10.29 -2.73
N GLU A 79 1.05 -11.13 -3.76
CA GLU A 79 1.41 -10.71 -5.12
C GLU A 79 0.31 -9.88 -5.80
N GLN A 80 -0.96 -10.11 -5.44
CA GLN A 80 -2.13 -9.41 -5.97
C GLN A 80 -2.79 -8.53 -4.89
N TRP A 81 -1.96 -7.83 -4.11
CA TRP A 81 -2.42 -7.03 -2.97
C TRP A 81 -3.56 -6.05 -3.30
N PRO A 82 -3.56 -5.32 -4.43
CA PRO A 82 -4.69 -4.45 -4.79
C PRO A 82 -6.01 -5.22 -4.97
N GLN A 83 -5.95 -6.47 -5.43
CA GLN A 83 -7.13 -7.33 -5.57
C GLN A 83 -7.65 -7.78 -4.21
N ALA A 84 -6.74 -8.11 -3.28
CA ALA A 84 -7.13 -8.45 -1.91
C ALA A 84 -7.72 -7.23 -1.18
N ALA A 85 -7.12 -6.05 -1.36
CA ALA A 85 -7.58 -4.79 -0.77
C ALA A 85 -8.99 -4.40 -1.23
N ALA A 86 -9.42 -4.81 -2.44
CA ALA A 86 -10.76 -4.56 -2.92
C ALA A 86 -11.86 -5.20 -2.05
N TYR A 87 -11.57 -6.29 -1.32
CA TYR A 87 -12.53 -6.86 -0.36
C TYR A 87 -12.87 -5.88 0.77
N VAL A 88 -11.91 -5.06 1.20
CA VAL A 88 -12.15 -4.04 2.23
C VAL A 88 -13.11 -2.97 1.71
N LEU A 89 -12.87 -2.47 0.49
CA LEU A 89 -13.75 -1.47 -0.13
C LEU A 89 -15.14 -2.05 -0.40
N SER A 90 -15.22 -3.26 -0.94
CA SER A 90 -16.50 -3.90 -1.23
C SER A 90 -17.32 -4.09 0.04
N ALA A 91 -16.69 -4.55 1.12
CA ALA A 91 -17.35 -4.69 2.41
C ALA A 91 -17.83 -3.33 2.95
N ASP A 92 -16.98 -2.29 2.92
CA ASP A 92 -17.36 -0.95 3.42
C ASP A 92 -18.53 -0.36 2.63
N TYR A 93 -18.45 -0.30 1.29
CA TYR A 93 -19.51 0.27 0.46
C TYR A 93 -20.81 -0.53 0.53
N ALA A 94 -20.74 -1.87 0.50
CA ALA A 94 -21.94 -2.71 0.55
C ALA A 94 -22.64 -2.63 1.91
N TRP A 95 -21.89 -2.51 3.01
CA TRP A 95 -22.44 -2.47 4.36
C TRP A 95 -22.95 -1.08 4.76
N SER A 96 -22.22 -0.03 4.39
CA SER A 96 -22.54 1.34 4.79
C SER A 96 -23.47 2.06 3.81
N GLY A 97 -23.46 1.66 2.53
CA GLY A 97 -24.12 2.40 1.45
C GLY A 97 -23.55 3.80 1.21
N ARG A 98 -22.33 4.06 1.69
CA ARG A 98 -21.66 5.37 1.61
C ARG A 98 -21.40 5.79 0.17
N LYS A 99 -21.31 7.11 -0.08
CA LYS A 99 -21.26 7.68 -1.45
C LYS A 99 -19.96 8.41 -1.74
N GLU A 100 -19.16 8.66 -0.73
CA GLU A 100 -17.84 9.28 -0.80
C GLU A 100 -17.00 8.60 -1.88
N ARG A 101 -16.25 9.38 -2.64
CA ARG A 101 -15.26 8.89 -3.60
C ARG A 101 -14.10 8.27 -2.84
N ILE A 102 -13.36 7.39 -3.52
CA ILE A 102 -12.19 6.70 -2.94
C ILE A 102 -11.17 7.69 -2.37
N ALA A 103 -10.98 8.83 -3.05
CA ALA A 103 -10.05 9.88 -2.61
C ALA A 103 -10.52 10.65 -1.36
N GLU A 104 -11.79 10.54 -0.98
CA GLU A 104 -12.41 11.21 0.17
C GLU A 104 -12.45 10.30 1.41
N LEU A 105 -12.07 9.03 1.28
CA LEU A 105 -11.96 8.12 2.42
C LEU A 105 -10.82 8.54 3.34
N ASP A 106 -11.03 8.37 4.65
CA ASP A 106 -10.05 8.65 5.70
C ASP A 106 -9.05 7.49 5.90
N TYR A 107 -9.17 6.44 5.09
CA TYR A 107 -8.29 5.28 5.08
C TYR A 107 -7.89 4.87 3.66
N VAL A 108 -6.81 4.08 3.59
CA VAL A 108 -6.33 3.43 2.37
C VAL A 108 -6.61 1.93 2.52
N ALA A 109 -7.32 1.35 1.55
CA ALA A 109 -7.88 -0.01 1.68
C ALA A 109 -6.81 -1.09 1.90
N GLY A 110 -5.70 -1.03 1.17
CA GLY A 110 -4.59 -1.97 1.33
C GLY A 110 -3.86 -1.79 2.65
N ASP A 111 -3.81 -0.58 3.20
CA ASP A 111 -3.26 -0.33 4.54
C ASP A 111 -4.18 -0.84 5.64
N LEU A 112 -5.50 -0.71 5.47
CA LEU A 112 -6.47 -1.29 6.38
C LEU A 112 -6.42 -2.83 6.32
N LEU A 113 -6.37 -3.42 5.11
CA LEU A 113 -6.18 -4.86 4.96
C LEU A 113 -4.89 -5.34 5.63
N ARG A 114 -3.77 -4.63 5.43
CA ARG A 114 -2.48 -4.94 6.08
C ARG A 114 -2.63 -4.96 7.59
N ARG A 115 -3.29 -3.95 8.17
CA ARG A 115 -3.56 -3.93 9.61
C ARG A 115 -4.40 -5.16 9.99
N LEU A 116 -5.52 -5.41 9.33
CA LEU A 116 -6.40 -6.55 9.65
C LEU A 116 -5.72 -7.92 9.48
N TYR A 117 -4.87 -8.07 8.47
CA TYR A 117 -4.23 -9.32 8.07
C TYR A 117 -2.93 -9.60 8.85
N GLY A 118 -2.06 -8.60 8.95
CA GLY A 118 -0.71 -8.74 9.48
C GLY A 118 -0.61 -8.57 10.99
N ASP A 119 -1.53 -7.84 11.63
CA ASP A 119 -1.49 -7.57 13.05
C ASP A 119 -2.89 -7.23 13.57
N ARG A 120 -3.51 -8.12 14.36
CA ARG A 120 -4.36 -7.60 15.44
C ARG A 120 -3.52 -6.50 16.11
N PRO A 121 -4.00 -5.27 16.30
CA PRO A 121 -3.25 -4.29 17.06
C PRO A 121 -3.13 -4.85 18.48
N GLY A 122 -2.08 -5.64 18.70
CA GLY A 122 -1.51 -5.85 20.01
C GLY A 122 -1.31 -4.45 20.56
N ARG A 123 -1.76 -4.27 21.79
CA ARG A 123 -1.67 -3.00 22.53
C ARG A 123 -0.37 -2.31 22.12
N VAL A 124 -0.47 -1.15 21.44
CA VAL A 124 0.70 -0.39 20.99
C VAL A 124 1.41 0.07 22.26
N VAL A 125 2.35 -0.74 22.74
CA VAL A 125 3.21 -0.36 23.86
C VAL A 125 4.32 0.47 23.24
N PRO A 126 4.45 1.76 23.59
CA PRO A 126 5.57 2.57 23.14
C PRO A 126 6.87 1.86 23.52
N ARG A 127 7.64 1.42 22.52
CA ARG A 127 9.00 0.93 22.73
C ARG A 127 9.96 2.09 22.57
N ARG A 128 10.84 2.27 23.56
CA ARG A 128 11.90 3.28 23.51
C ARG A 128 12.89 2.85 22.42
N GLY A 129 12.92 3.58 21.32
CA GLY A 129 13.84 3.33 20.22
C GLY A 129 15.05 4.26 20.24
N TRP A 130 16.09 3.87 19.53
CA TRP A 130 17.20 4.75 19.19
C TRP A 130 16.88 5.39 17.83
N PHE A 131 17.20 6.67 17.65
CA PHE A 131 17.01 7.38 16.39
C PHE A 131 18.35 7.64 15.71
N ALA A 132 18.40 7.45 14.38
CA ALA A 132 19.49 7.97 13.57
C ALA A 132 19.21 9.45 13.23
N LEU A 133 20.03 10.36 13.75
CA LEU A 133 19.92 11.80 13.52
C LEU A 133 21.14 12.30 12.75
N TRP A 134 20.92 13.11 11.71
CA TRP A 134 21.99 13.79 10.97
C TRP A 134 21.69 15.26 10.70
N LYS A 135 20.42 15.64 10.56
CA LYS A 135 19.92 17.02 10.49
C LYS A 135 18.46 17.03 10.93
N PRO A 136 18.20 16.92 12.24
CA PRO A 136 16.85 16.65 12.74
C PRO A 136 15.91 17.83 12.44
N LEU A 137 14.69 17.51 12.02
CA LEU A 137 13.62 18.51 11.78
C LEU A 137 12.77 18.80 13.02
N GLY A 138 13.01 18.10 14.14
CA GLY A 138 12.18 18.18 15.34
C GLY A 138 10.76 17.63 15.15
N LYS A 139 10.55 16.80 14.11
CA LYS A 139 9.26 16.18 13.78
C LYS A 139 9.39 14.65 13.80
N GLU A 140 8.29 13.97 14.02
CA GLU A 140 8.19 12.51 13.93
C GLU A 140 7.08 12.13 12.98
N THR A 141 7.26 11.02 12.26
CA THR A 141 6.17 10.37 11.52
C THR A 141 5.83 9.03 12.18
N LYS A 142 4.58 8.59 12.04
CA LYS A 142 4.07 7.38 12.71
C LYS A 142 3.19 6.53 11.80
N ALA A 143 3.36 5.22 11.89
CA ALA A 143 2.45 4.22 11.31
C ALA A 143 2.53 2.92 12.13
N ALA A 144 1.37 2.25 12.29
CA ALA A 144 1.17 0.99 13.02
C ALA A 144 2.07 0.77 14.27
N GLY A 145 2.12 1.77 15.14
CA GLY A 145 2.85 1.71 16.41
C GLY A 145 4.35 2.05 16.35
N SER A 146 4.91 2.24 15.15
CA SER A 146 6.25 2.78 14.97
C SER A 146 6.23 4.31 14.88
N ARG A 147 7.30 4.92 15.38
CA ARG A 147 7.65 6.35 15.34
C ARG A 147 9.06 6.56 14.81
N VAL A 148 9.20 7.34 13.75
CA VAL A 148 10.50 7.67 13.17
C VAL A 148 10.74 9.16 13.27
N ALA A 149 11.83 9.55 13.92
CA ALA A 149 12.29 10.94 13.95
C ALA A 149 12.75 11.35 12.54
N LEU A 150 12.23 12.48 12.07
CA LEU A 150 12.48 12.99 10.74
C LEU A 150 13.71 13.91 10.72
N ASN A 151 14.49 13.76 9.66
CA ASN A 151 15.66 14.55 9.33
C ASN A 151 15.45 15.26 7.98
N GLU A 152 16.33 16.20 7.63
CA GLU A 152 16.43 16.65 6.24
C GLU A 152 16.62 15.44 5.32
N PRO A 153 15.78 15.27 4.27
CA PRO A 153 15.79 14.08 3.45
C PRO A 153 17.13 13.90 2.74
N LEU A 154 17.74 12.72 2.90
CA LEU A 154 18.88 12.31 2.09
C LEU A 154 18.36 11.82 0.74
N ALA A 155 18.38 12.69 -0.26
CA ALA A 155 17.97 12.37 -1.61
C ALA A 155 19.08 11.62 -2.37
N LEU A 156 18.74 10.45 -2.88
CA LEU A 156 19.57 9.64 -3.78
C LEU A 156 19.15 9.87 -5.24
N THR A 157 20.08 9.59 -6.16
CA THR A 157 19.98 9.85 -7.61
C THR A 157 18.56 9.88 -8.16
N THR A 158 18.12 11.07 -8.58
CA THR A 158 16.96 11.29 -9.44
C THR A 158 17.37 12.20 -10.61
N VAL A 159 16.87 11.95 -11.82
CA VAL A 159 17.05 12.85 -12.98
C VAL A 159 16.25 14.15 -12.83
N VAL A 160 15.35 14.22 -11.85
CA VAL A 160 14.51 15.39 -11.54
C VAL A 160 15.13 16.26 -10.43
N ALA A 161 16.41 16.07 -10.11
CA ALA A 161 17.07 16.92 -9.12
C ALA A 161 17.07 18.38 -9.59
N GLU A 162 16.30 19.24 -8.91
CA GLU A 162 16.28 20.67 -9.19
C GLU A 162 17.72 21.24 -9.15
N GLY A 163 18.11 21.93 -10.23
CA GLY A 163 19.41 22.60 -10.33
C GLY A 163 20.59 21.74 -10.80
N GLY A 164 20.36 20.56 -11.39
CA GLY A 164 21.41 19.78 -12.08
C GLY A 164 22.49 19.19 -11.16
N LYS A 165 22.27 19.18 -9.84
CA LYS A 165 23.20 18.59 -8.87
C LYS A 165 23.19 17.07 -8.98
N ARG A 166 24.39 16.49 -9.17
CA ARG A 166 24.59 15.03 -9.18
C ARG A 166 24.41 14.49 -7.76
N LEU A 167 23.24 13.93 -7.48
CA LEU A 167 22.93 13.28 -6.21
C LEU A 167 23.71 11.94 -6.08
N PRO A 168 24.00 11.49 -4.84
CA PRO A 168 24.69 10.23 -4.62
C PRO A 168 23.80 9.02 -4.97
N ALA A 169 24.41 7.93 -5.45
CA ALA A 169 23.70 6.68 -5.74
C ALA A 169 23.34 5.88 -4.48
N GLY A 170 23.90 6.23 -3.33
CA GLY A 170 23.59 5.59 -2.06
C GLY A 170 23.99 6.43 -0.86
N ALA A 171 23.43 6.07 0.29
CA ALA A 171 23.75 6.62 1.60
C ALA A 171 24.18 5.50 2.54
N ARG A 172 25.11 5.81 3.45
CA ARG A 172 25.54 4.91 4.52
C ARG A 172 25.37 5.64 5.84
N LEU A 173 24.59 5.05 6.74
CA LEU A 173 24.42 5.52 8.11
C LEU A 173 25.13 4.55 9.03
N ARG A 174 26.25 4.98 9.60
CA ARG A 174 26.92 4.24 10.66
C ARG A 174 26.23 4.55 11.98
N TRP A 175 25.74 3.51 12.61
CA TRP A 175 24.84 3.68 13.73
C TRP A 175 24.86 2.45 14.64
N GLU A 176 25.41 2.64 15.83
CA GLU A 176 25.48 1.62 16.88
C GLU A 176 24.21 1.65 17.71
N ALA A 177 23.22 0.84 17.33
CA ALA A 177 21.96 0.69 18.06
C ALA A 177 21.62 -0.78 18.26
N ARG A 178 20.92 -1.09 19.36
CA ARG A 178 20.46 -2.45 19.66
C ARG A 178 18.94 -2.51 19.62
N GLY A 179 18.41 -3.54 18.98
CA GLY A 179 16.98 -3.78 18.89
C GLY A 179 16.62 -5.00 18.06
N GLY A 180 15.36 -5.39 18.16
CA GLY A 180 14.74 -6.47 17.39
C GLY A 180 14.29 -6.07 16.00
N THR A 181 13.99 -4.78 15.77
CA THR A 181 13.43 -4.30 14.49
C THR A 181 14.01 -2.95 14.11
N LEU A 182 14.46 -2.82 12.85
CA LEU A 182 14.75 -1.52 12.22
C LEU A 182 13.53 -1.05 11.44
N VAL A 183 13.16 0.22 11.60
CA VAL A 183 12.14 0.88 10.79
C VAL A 183 12.75 2.10 10.11
N VAL A 184 12.58 2.19 8.79
CA VAL A 184 13.16 3.23 7.94
C VAL A 184 12.04 4.00 7.25
N ALA A 185 12.04 5.33 7.38
CA ALA A 185 11.10 6.21 6.71
C ALA A 185 11.65 6.63 5.33
N LEU A 186 10.97 6.19 4.27
CA LEU A 186 11.37 6.36 2.87
C LEU A 186 10.24 6.95 2.03
N ASP A 187 10.60 7.58 0.91
CA ASP A 187 9.70 7.77 -0.23
C ASP A 187 10.46 7.75 -1.55
N SER A 188 9.72 7.64 -2.65
CA SER A 188 10.24 7.89 -3.99
C SER A 188 10.11 9.38 -4.34
N ALA A 189 11.09 9.94 -5.05
CA ALA A 189 11.03 11.34 -5.49
C ALA A 189 9.98 11.54 -6.61
N ALA A 190 9.82 10.53 -7.47
CA ALA A 190 8.83 10.52 -8.55
C ALA A 190 8.03 9.22 -8.55
N ARG A 191 6.84 9.27 -9.20
CA ARG A 191 6.03 8.08 -9.44
C ARG A 191 6.71 7.18 -10.48
N SER A 192 6.56 5.88 -10.32
CA SER A 192 7.11 4.83 -11.19
C SER A 192 6.08 3.71 -11.33
N GLN A 193 6.37 2.67 -12.12
CA GLN A 193 5.45 1.56 -12.33
C GLN A 193 5.51 0.58 -11.16
N ASP A 194 4.35 0.04 -10.75
CA ASP A 194 4.29 -0.96 -9.68
C ASP A 194 5.17 -2.19 -10.00
N GLY A 195 5.96 -2.62 -9.03
CA GLY A 195 6.93 -3.70 -9.15
C GLY A 195 8.33 -3.28 -9.64
N GLU A 196 8.50 -2.06 -10.16
CA GLU A 196 9.78 -1.55 -10.63
C GLU A 196 10.80 -1.44 -9.47
N PRO A 197 12.05 -1.90 -9.63
CA PRO A 197 13.08 -1.73 -8.61
C PRO A 197 13.38 -0.25 -8.36
N VAL A 198 13.32 0.18 -7.11
CA VAL A 198 13.64 1.56 -6.68
C VAL A 198 14.99 1.61 -5.99
N GLY A 199 15.31 0.59 -5.20
CA GLY A 199 16.53 0.57 -4.41
C GLY A 199 16.76 -0.74 -3.67
N ARG A 200 17.78 -0.75 -2.83
CA ARG A 200 18.08 -1.81 -1.87
C ARG A 200 18.42 -1.20 -0.52
N LEU A 201 17.82 -1.73 0.53
CA LEU A 201 18.15 -1.46 1.92
C LEU A 201 18.97 -2.63 2.46
N THR A 202 20.11 -2.33 3.06
CA THR A 202 21.01 -3.32 3.64
C THR A 202 21.33 -2.92 5.06
N VAL A 203 21.15 -3.85 6.00
CA VAL A 203 21.41 -3.66 7.43
C VAL A 203 22.55 -4.57 7.84
N VAL A 204 23.68 -3.97 8.19
CA VAL A 204 24.85 -4.68 8.71
C VAL A 204 24.74 -4.70 10.23
N THR A 205 24.79 -5.91 10.79
CA THR A 205 24.67 -6.15 12.23
C THR A 205 25.88 -6.92 12.76
N ASP A 206 25.95 -7.07 14.08
CA ASP A 206 26.92 -7.96 14.71
C ASP A 206 26.69 -9.46 14.42
N ARG A 207 25.52 -9.84 13.89
CA ARG A 207 25.17 -11.22 13.50
C ARG A 207 25.18 -11.47 12.00
N GLY A 208 25.63 -10.51 11.20
CA GLY A 208 25.66 -10.61 9.73
C GLY A 208 24.85 -9.52 9.05
N GLU A 209 24.52 -9.74 7.79
CA GLU A 209 23.84 -8.76 6.92
C GLU A 209 22.42 -9.21 6.57
N LYS A 210 21.47 -8.28 6.57
CA LYS A 210 20.13 -8.47 6.00
C LYS A 210 19.89 -7.45 4.90
N SER A 211 19.48 -7.92 3.73
CA SER A 211 19.18 -7.09 2.56
C SER A 211 17.71 -7.22 2.16
N LEU A 212 17.11 -6.10 1.79
CA LEU A 212 15.74 -5.98 1.32
C LEU A 212 15.72 -5.16 0.02
N ASP A 213 15.24 -5.77 -1.06
CA ASP A 213 14.99 -5.06 -2.31
C ASP A 213 13.73 -4.19 -2.15
N LEU A 214 13.83 -2.93 -2.56
CA LEU A 214 12.76 -1.95 -2.51
C LEU A 214 12.15 -1.81 -3.89
N ARG A 215 10.87 -2.11 -4.02
CA ARG A 215 10.10 -1.97 -5.26
C ARG A 215 9.01 -0.93 -5.12
N TYR A 216 8.75 -0.23 -6.22
CA TYR A 216 7.68 0.74 -6.29
C TYR A 216 6.34 0.02 -6.11
N GLY A 217 5.47 0.54 -5.26
CA GLY A 217 4.17 -0.06 -4.94
C GLY A 217 4.18 -1.24 -3.97
N ALA A 218 5.34 -1.83 -3.67
CA ALA A 218 5.46 -2.86 -2.64
C ALA A 218 5.95 -2.27 -1.31
N GLN A 219 7.18 -1.73 -1.27
CA GLN A 219 7.77 -1.14 -0.07
C GLN A 219 7.80 0.40 -0.10
N VAL A 220 7.84 0.99 -1.30
CA VAL A 220 8.03 2.44 -1.46
C VAL A 220 7.07 2.97 -2.52
N ARG A 221 6.53 4.15 -2.31
CA ARG A 221 5.83 4.97 -3.31
C ARG A 221 6.24 6.44 -3.14
N SER A 222 5.88 7.29 -4.09
CA SER A 222 5.98 8.73 -3.87
C SER A 222 4.91 9.19 -2.87
N VAL A 223 5.15 10.30 -2.18
CA VAL A 223 4.19 10.89 -1.24
C VAL A 223 2.88 11.29 -1.95
N ALA A 224 2.96 11.72 -3.22
CA ALA A 224 1.81 12.10 -4.03
C ALA A 224 0.99 10.90 -4.52
N ASP A 225 1.60 9.72 -4.63
CA ASP A 225 0.92 8.49 -5.04
C ASP A 225 0.28 7.83 -3.81
N ARG A 226 -1.05 7.93 -3.70
CA ARG A 226 -1.84 7.33 -2.61
C ARG A 226 -2.18 5.85 -2.83
N GLY A 227 -1.54 5.19 -3.80
CA GLY A 227 -1.70 3.76 -4.00
C GLY A 227 -1.28 2.93 -2.78
N ASP A 228 -1.85 1.73 -2.68
CA ASP A 228 -1.54 0.75 -1.64
C ASP A 228 -0.07 0.33 -1.70
N LEU A 229 0.56 0.20 -0.55
CA LEU A 229 1.78 -0.59 -0.41
C LEU A 229 1.39 -2.06 -0.27
N ALA A 230 2.30 -3.00 -0.45
CA ALA A 230 2.06 -4.43 -0.14
C ALA A 230 2.84 -4.84 1.13
N GLU A 231 4.09 -4.40 1.23
CA GLU A 231 5.11 -4.89 2.17
C GLU A 231 5.65 -3.82 3.13
N ALA A 232 5.05 -2.62 3.14
CA ALA A 232 5.43 -1.52 4.03
C ALA A 232 4.21 -0.71 4.48
N GLU A 233 4.34 0.06 5.55
CA GLU A 233 3.27 0.89 6.08
C GLU A 233 3.33 2.31 5.54
N ARG A 234 2.18 2.98 5.42
CA ARG A 234 2.15 4.41 5.11
C ARG A 234 1.81 5.24 6.33
N SER A 235 2.55 6.32 6.54
CA SER A 235 2.23 7.34 7.53
C SER A 235 1.18 8.32 7.02
N ALA A 236 0.58 9.10 7.92
CA ALA A 236 -0.38 10.16 7.53
C ALA A 236 0.24 11.21 6.58
N ASP A 237 1.56 11.42 6.67
CA ASP A 237 2.30 12.35 5.82
C ASP A 237 2.67 11.74 4.45
N GLY A 238 2.23 10.51 4.17
CA GLY A 238 2.47 9.81 2.91
C GLY A 238 3.81 9.08 2.83
N LEU A 239 4.63 9.11 3.88
CA LEU A 239 5.92 8.40 3.93
C LEU A 239 5.72 6.89 4.11
N CYS A 240 6.61 6.11 3.50
CA CYS A 240 6.63 4.67 3.59
C CYS A 240 7.54 4.24 4.76
N LEU A 241 7.01 3.55 5.75
CA LEU A 241 7.75 2.95 6.86
C LEU A 241 8.06 1.49 6.54
N VAL A 242 9.31 1.26 6.12
CA VAL A 242 9.82 -0.07 5.78
C VAL A 242 10.42 -0.72 7.01
N ARG A 243 9.98 -1.94 7.34
CA ARG A 243 10.43 -2.68 8.52
C ARG A 243 11.40 -3.79 8.12
N VAL A 244 12.48 -3.95 8.89
CA VAL A 244 13.43 -5.05 8.78
C VAL A 244 13.51 -5.75 10.13
N GLN A 245 13.09 -7.01 10.17
CA GLN A 245 13.21 -7.83 11.37
C GLN A 245 14.65 -8.27 11.57
N LEU A 246 15.27 -7.87 12.67
CA LEU A 246 16.67 -8.14 12.99
C LEU A 246 16.82 -9.36 13.90
N GLY A 247 15.95 -9.47 14.92
CA GLY A 247 16.02 -10.45 16.01
C GLY A 247 16.47 -9.80 17.33
N ASP A 248 16.03 -10.33 18.46
CA ASP A 248 16.20 -9.65 19.75
C ASP A 248 17.67 -9.42 20.14
N GLY A 249 17.93 -8.19 20.60
CA GLY A 249 19.23 -7.74 21.09
C GLY A 249 20.31 -7.61 20.02
N VAL A 250 19.96 -7.69 18.74
CA VAL A 250 20.90 -7.52 17.62
C VAL A 250 21.42 -6.09 17.59
N ARG A 251 22.74 -5.94 17.40
CA ARG A 251 23.38 -4.64 17.27
C ARG A 251 23.51 -4.28 15.80
N VAL A 252 22.77 -3.26 15.38
CA VAL A 252 22.98 -2.57 14.10
C VAL A 252 24.31 -1.82 14.17
N ARG A 253 25.09 -1.91 13.09
CA ARG A 253 26.35 -1.16 12.90
C ARG A 253 26.25 -0.18 11.76
N GLU A 254 25.59 -0.59 10.68
CA GLU A 254 25.46 0.22 9.48
C GLU A 254 24.13 -0.06 8.79
N VAL A 255 23.51 1.01 8.28
CA VAL A 255 22.37 0.94 7.36
C VAL A 255 22.81 1.56 6.04
N VAL A 256 22.78 0.77 4.98
CA VAL A 256 23.15 1.18 3.63
C VAL A 256 21.89 1.23 2.78
N LEU A 257 21.67 2.36 2.13
CA LEU A 257 20.59 2.54 1.17
C LEU A 257 21.20 2.81 -0.20
N ALA A 258 20.89 1.99 -1.18
CA ALA A 258 21.32 2.18 -2.56
C ALA A 258 20.10 2.43 -3.45
N ALA A 259 20.13 3.47 -4.28
CA ALA A 259 19.12 3.69 -5.30
C ALA A 259 19.47 2.85 -6.54
N SER A 260 18.47 2.13 -7.06
CA SER A 260 18.60 1.29 -8.25
C SER A 260 18.05 2.00 -9.49
N ASN A 261 17.16 2.98 -9.30
CA ASN A 261 16.47 3.68 -10.38
C ASN A 261 16.68 5.19 -10.28
N ARG A 262 17.35 5.74 -11.30
CA ARG A 262 17.64 7.17 -11.41
C ARG A 262 16.43 8.02 -11.79
N TYR A 263 15.30 7.44 -12.19
CA TYR A 263 14.10 8.20 -12.55
C TYR A 263 13.21 8.43 -11.34
N SER A 264 12.85 7.35 -10.66
CA SER A 264 12.03 7.40 -9.46
C SER A 264 12.75 8.15 -8.32
N GLY A 265 14.07 7.96 -8.19
CA GLY A 265 14.82 8.42 -7.03
C GLY A 265 14.38 7.73 -5.74
N LEU A 266 15.12 7.99 -4.66
CA LEU A 266 14.81 7.46 -3.35
C LEU A 266 15.26 8.47 -2.31
N ARG A 267 14.42 8.77 -1.31
CA ARG A 267 14.80 9.67 -0.22
C ARG A 267 14.64 8.97 1.12
N LEU A 268 15.64 9.17 1.97
CA LEU A 268 15.66 8.69 3.34
C LEU A 268 15.36 9.84 4.29
N HIS A 269 14.29 9.69 5.07
CA HIS A 269 13.80 10.72 5.99
C HIS A 269 14.17 10.43 7.44
N GLY A 270 14.38 9.16 7.81
CA GLY A 270 14.75 8.79 9.17
C GLY A 270 14.86 7.27 9.34
N ALA A 271 15.47 6.86 10.45
CA ALA A 271 15.56 5.47 10.85
C ALA A 271 15.48 5.32 12.38
N THR A 272 14.77 4.30 12.84
CA THR A 272 14.59 3.97 14.27
C THR A 272 14.82 2.48 14.49
N VAL A 273 15.50 2.11 15.57
CA VAL A 273 15.69 0.72 16.01
C VAL A 273 14.94 0.55 17.33
N TYR A 274 14.08 -0.46 17.38
CA TYR A 274 13.27 -0.85 18.55
C TYR A 274 13.71 -2.16 19.16
#